data_AF-A0A552EH64-F1
#
_entry.id   AF-A0A552EH64-F1
#
_cell.length_a   1.000
_cell.length_b   1.000
_cell.length_c   1.000
_cell.angle_alpha   90.00
_cell.angle_beta   90.00
_cell.angle_gamma   90.00
#
_symmetry.space_group_name_H-M   'P 1'
#
loop_
_entity.id
_entity.type
_entity.pdbx_description
1 polymer ?
#
loop_
_entity_poly.entity_id
_entity_poly.type
_entity_poly.pdbx_seq_one_letter_code
_entity_poly.pdbx_strand_id
1 'polypeptide(L)'
;MDGMTFFQKSAGQWKSQRTTHHLPFRRSETGDSEIYVEALSADNPKIIAICEMHEVDPAKTVGGAFVSWDGSMQWDKEDENHQGTTVFALIPDEDNPQAGVLLRERGYAEIVPVAGRYHIDEQEGLVLITEYETMTSIERFWFADADLRLRTSTVQRFGGFNTATFCAESRNQSSESVSSDSPEPSSYSISGW
;
A
#
# COMPACT_ATOMS: atom_id res chain seq x y z
N MET A 1 17.69 1.56 -5.65
CA MET A 1 16.43 0.95 -6.13
C MET A 1 15.55 2.02 -6.78
N ASP A 2 14.82 1.72 -7.86
CA ASP A 2 13.79 2.62 -8.42
C ASP A 2 12.37 2.24 -7.97
N GLY A 3 11.38 3.06 -8.31
CA GLY A 3 9.98 2.86 -7.88
C GLY A 3 9.37 1.56 -8.40
N MET A 4 9.67 1.17 -9.65
CA MET A 4 9.12 -0.05 -10.23
C MET A 4 9.71 -1.31 -9.58
N THR A 5 11.01 -1.29 -9.26
CA THR A 5 11.67 -2.35 -8.48
C THR A 5 11.03 -2.50 -7.10
N PHE A 6 10.66 -1.40 -6.44
CA PHE A 6 9.94 -1.45 -5.16
C PHE A 6 8.56 -2.12 -5.30
N PHE A 7 7.82 -1.81 -6.36
CA PHE A 7 6.54 -2.46 -6.66
C PHE A 7 6.68 -3.95 -6.98
N GLN A 8 7.74 -4.35 -7.68
CA GLN A 8 8.06 -5.75 -7.93
C GLN A 8 8.35 -6.51 -6.63
N LYS A 9 9.17 -5.95 -5.72
CA LYS A 9 9.39 -6.54 -4.38
C LYS A 9 8.10 -6.65 -3.56
N SER A 10 7.19 -5.71 -3.78
CA SER A 10 5.90 -5.61 -3.11
C SER A 10 4.86 -6.62 -3.63
N ALA A 11 5.04 -7.20 -4.82
CA ALA A 11 4.08 -8.10 -5.41
C ALA A 11 3.83 -9.33 -4.53
N GLY A 12 2.58 -9.78 -4.44
CA GLY A 12 2.15 -10.92 -3.62
C GLY A 12 1.00 -10.59 -2.66
N GLN A 13 0.71 -11.53 -1.77
CA GLN A 13 -0.31 -11.41 -0.73
C GLN A 13 0.31 -11.08 0.62
N TRP A 14 -0.35 -10.21 1.37
CA TRP A 14 0.12 -9.68 2.64
C TRP A 14 -1.01 -9.65 3.65
N LYS A 15 -0.71 -9.99 4.90
CA LYS A 15 -1.55 -9.68 6.04
C LYS A 15 -1.03 -8.41 6.71
N SER A 16 -1.87 -7.41 6.84
CA SER A 16 -1.54 -6.08 7.35
C SER A 16 -2.23 -5.82 8.69
N GLN A 17 -1.44 -5.59 9.72
CA GLN A 17 -1.88 -5.06 11.00
C GLN A 17 -1.69 -3.54 11.00
N ARG A 18 -2.78 -2.79 11.15
CA ARG A 18 -2.80 -1.33 11.10
C ARG A 18 -3.14 -0.77 12.47
N THR A 19 -2.38 0.21 12.93
CA THR A 19 -2.74 1.07 14.07
C THR A 19 -2.85 2.52 13.60
N THR A 20 -3.99 3.14 13.85
CA THR A 20 -4.30 4.51 13.43
C THR A 20 -4.55 5.39 14.64
N HIS A 21 -3.82 6.49 14.76
CA HIS A 21 -4.01 7.51 15.80
C HIS A 21 -4.79 8.70 15.25
N HIS A 22 -5.95 8.98 15.84
CA HIS A 22 -6.75 10.17 15.55
C HIS A 22 -6.32 11.29 16.49
N LEU A 23 -5.41 12.14 16.03
CA LEU A 23 -4.66 13.08 16.85
C LEU A 23 -5.56 14.14 17.52
N PRO A 24 -6.56 14.75 16.85
CA PRO A 24 -7.48 15.69 17.50
C PRO A 24 -8.27 15.06 18.65
N PHE A 25 -8.57 13.76 18.55
CA PHE A 25 -9.39 13.04 19.52
C PHE A 25 -8.58 12.25 20.56
N ARG A 26 -7.26 12.17 20.38
CA ARG A 26 -6.34 11.37 21.22
C ARG A 26 -6.81 9.91 21.38
N ARG A 27 -7.29 9.33 20.27
CA ARG A 27 -7.73 7.94 20.21
C ARG A 27 -6.88 7.14 19.24
N SER A 28 -6.83 5.85 19.45
CA SER A 28 -6.25 4.90 18.52
C SER A 28 -7.25 3.80 18.19
N GLU A 29 -7.16 3.31 16.96
CA GLU A 29 -7.89 2.16 16.48
C GLU A 29 -6.92 1.20 15.79
N THR A 30 -7.16 -0.09 15.98
CA THR A 30 -6.46 -1.14 15.25
C THR A 30 -7.37 -1.78 14.22
N GLY A 31 -6.80 -2.26 13.12
CA GLY A 31 -7.52 -3.05 12.13
C GLY A 31 -6.60 -4.03 11.42
N ASP A 32 -7.19 -5.08 10.88
CA ASP A 32 -6.51 -6.10 10.12
C ASP A 32 -7.00 -6.05 8.66
N SER A 33 -6.12 -6.34 7.72
CA SER A 33 -6.49 -6.44 6.31
C SER A 33 -5.64 -7.45 5.57
N GLU A 34 -6.22 -8.08 4.56
CA GLU A 34 -5.51 -8.81 3.54
C GLU A 34 -5.27 -7.87 2.35
N ILE A 35 -4.03 -7.80 1.87
CA ILE A 35 -3.62 -6.94 0.77
C ILE A 35 -3.02 -7.82 -0.31
N TYR A 36 -3.48 -7.64 -1.55
CA TYR A 36 -2.85 -8.22 -2.73
C TYR A 36 -2.24 -7.09 -3.57
N VAL A 37 -1.00 -7.31 -4.01
CA VAL A 37 -0.26 -6.39 -4.85
C VAL A 37 0.21 -7.11 -6.09
N GLU A 38 -0.01 -6.48 -7.25
CA GLU A 38 0.47 -6.94 -8.55
C GLU A 38 1.26 -5.80 -9.20
N ALA A 39 2.51 -6.05 -9.59
CA ALA A 39 3.30 -5.08 -10.35
C ALA A 39 2.87 -5.14 -11.82
N LEU A 40 2.56 -3.99 -12.41
CA LEU A 40 2.04 -3.88 -13.77
C LEU A 40 3.08 -3.22 -14.69
N SER A 41 3.27 -3.78 -15.88
CA SER A 41 4.10 -3.18 -16.92
C SER A 41 3.46 -1.94 -17.55
N ALA A 42 4.26 -1.11 -18.22
CA ALA A 42 3.80 0.14 -18.85
C ALA A 42 2.72 -0.07 -19.93
N ASP A 43 2.74 -1.21 -20.61
CA ASP A 43 1.78 -1.60 -21.64
C ASP A 43 0.49 -2.22 -21.09
N ASN A 44 0.39 -2.39 -19.76
CA ASN A 44 -0.81 -2.94 -19.15
C ASN A 44 -2.01 -2.01 -19.36
N PRO A 45 -3.19 -2.51 -19.79
CA PRO A 45 -4.37 -1.68 -20.03
C PRO A 45 -4.81 -0.82 -18.83
N LYS A 46 -4.62 -1.29 -17.59
CA LYS A 46 -4.93 -0.51 -16.37
C LYS A 46 -4.00 0.70 -16.21
N ILE A 47 -2.74 0.56 -16.61
CA ILE A 47 -1.76 1.66 -16.58
C ILE A 47 -2.09 2.68 -17.65
N ILE A 48 -2.35 2.23 -18.88
CA ILE A 48 -2.77 3.10 -20.00
C ILE A 48 -4.02 3.90 -19.62
N ALA A 49 -5.03 3.25 -19.05
CA ALA A 49 -6.28 3.91 -18.65
C ALA A 49 -6.08 5.02 -17.59
N ILE A 50 -5.15 4.84 -16.65
CA ILE A 50 -4.81 5.90 -15.69
C ILE A 50 -4.07 7.06 -16.35
N CYS A 51 -3.12 6.77 -17.23
CA CYS A 51 -2.43 7.81 -17.98
C CYS A 51 -3.44 8.67 -18.76
N GLU A 52 -4.39 8.03 -19.45
CA GLU A 52 -5.47 8.73 -20.17
C GLU A 52 -6.37 9.56 -19.24
N MET A 53 -6.75 9.01 -18.06
CA MET A 53 -7.55 9.73 -17.06
C MET A 53 -6.88 11.01 -16.55
N HIS A 54 -5.55 11.00 -16.46
CA HIS A 54 -4.74 12.16 -16.04
C HIS A 54 -4.25 13.01 -17.23
N GLU A 55 -4.72 12.73 -18.45
CA GLU A 55 -4.31 13.41 -19.69
C GLU A 55 -2.78 13.37 -19.93
N VAL A 56 -2.14 12.26 -19.56
CA VAL A 56 -0.70 12.02 -19.74
C VAL A 56 -0.44 11.00 -20.83
N ASP A 57 0.58 11.24 -21.66
CA ASP A 57 1.09 10.28 -22.65
C ASP A 57 1.56 8.98 -21.95
N PRO A 58 0.92 7.82 -22.22
CA PRO A 58 1.32 6.53 -21.66
C PRO A 58 2.78 6.16 -21.96
N ALA A 59 3.40 6.68 -23.02
CA ALA A 59 4.81 6.41 -23.31
C ALA A 59 5.79 6.93 -22.23
N LYS A 60 5.32 7.81 -21.33
CA LYS A 60 6.13 8.36 -20.22
C LYS A 60 6.13 7.47 -18.97
N THR A 61 5.23 6.50 -18.87
CA THR A 61 5.14 5.63 -17.69
C THR A 61 6.18 4.51 -17.76
N VAL A 62 6.69 4.10 -16.60
CA VAL A 62 7.50 2.87 -16.47
C VAL A 62 6.69 1.67 -15.97
N GLY A 63 5.38 1.84 -15.83
CA GLY A 63 4.48 0.86 -15.23
C GLY A 63 3.97 1.32 -13.87
N GLY A 64 3.61 0.37 -13.02
CA GLY A 64 3.08 0.68 -11.71
C GLY A 64 2.61 -0.54 -10.94
N ALA A 65 1.52 -0.40 -10.18
CA ALA A 65 0.99 -1.49 -9.38
C ALA A 65 -0.54 -1.43 -9.26
N PHE A 66 -1.17 -2.60 -9.31
CA PHE A 66 -2.52 -2.81 -8.82
C PHE A 66 -2.46 -3.27 -7.36
N VAL A 67 -3.32 -2.69 -6.53
CA VAL A 67 -3.47 -3.06 -5.12
C VAL A 67 -4.93 -3.29 -4.83
N SER A 68 -5.26 -4.42 -4.21
CA SER A 68 -6.57 -4.67 -3.61
C SER A 68 -6.41 -4.95 -2.13
N TRP A 69 -7.40 -4.56 -1.34
CA TRP A 69 -7.45 -4.89 0.07
C TRP A 69 -8.85 -5.34 0.48
N ASP A 70 -8.89 -6.20 1.48
CA ASP A 70 -10.08 -6.59 2.21
C ASP A 70 -9.76 -6.47 3.70
N GLY A 71 -10.53 -5.67 4.43
CA GLY A 71 -10.17 -5.27 5.78
C GLY A 71 -11.34 -5.28 6.74
N SER A 72 -10.99 -5.30 8.02
CA SER A 72 -11.89 -5.03 9.14
C SER A 72 -11.19 -4.12 10.15
N MET A 73 -11.93 -3.21 10.76
CA MET A 73 -11.49 -2.37 11.88
C MET A 73 -12.13 -2.82 13.19
N GLN A 74 -11.47 -2.53 14.30
CA GLN A 74 -11.93 -2.92 15.64
C GLN A 74 -13.29 -2.32 16.00
N TRP A 75 -13.66 -1.15 15.44
CA TRP A 75 -14.94 -0.50 15.71
C TRP A 75 -16.01 -0.76 14.66
N ASP A 76 -15.76 -1.67 13.72
CA ASP A 76 -16.71 -2.00 12.66
C ASP A 76 -18.02 -2.53 13.25
N LYS A 77 -19.12 -2.08 12.64
CA LYS A 77 -20.42 -2.75 12.73
C LYS A 77 -20.48 -3.84 11.67
N GLU A 78 -21.31 -4.86 11.88
CA GLU A 78 -21.43 -6.07 11.03
C GLU A 78 -21.68 -5.83 9.52
N ASP A 79 -21.97 -4.60 9.07
CA ASP A 79 -22.24 -4.22 7.67
C ASP A 79 -21.21 -3.25 7.05
N GLU A 80 -20.09 -2.95 7.72
CA GLU A 80 -19.05 -2.09 7.15
C GLU A 80 -18.06 -2.92 6.30
N ASN A 81 -18.20 -2.83 4.97
CA ASN A 81 -17.27 -3.46 4.03
C ASN A 81 -16.08 -2.52 3.75
N HIS A 82 -14.87 -2.91 4.18
CA HIS A 82 -13.64 -2.16 3.92
C HIS A 82 -12.82 -2.71 2.74
N GLN A 83 -13.48 -3.32 1.76
CA GLN A 83 -12.85 -3.73 0.52
C GLN A 83 -12.59 -2.56 -0.42
N GLY A 84 -11.47 -2.60 -1.12
CA GLY A 84 -11.17 -1.61 -2.14
C GLY A 84 -10.05 -2.04 -3.08
N THR A 85 -9.92 -1.27 -4.16
CA THR A 85 -8.85 -1.45 -5.13
C THR A 85 -8.33 -0.08 -5.57
N THR A 86 -7.07 -0.05 -6.01
CA THR A 86 -6.46 1.11 -6.62
C THR A 86 -5.37 0.67 -7.58
N VAL A 87 -5.14 1.46 -8.62
CA VAL A 87 -3.97 1.32 -9.48
C VAL A 87 -3.12 2.58 -9.39
N PHE A 88 -1.81 2.37 -9.36
CA PHE A 88 -0.79 3.38 -9.41
C PHE A 88 -0.04 3.28 -10.74
N ALA A 89 0.33 4.41 -11.34
CA ALA A 89 1.30 4.49 -12.44
C ALA A 89 2.41 5.46 -12.08
N LEU A 90 3.65 5.14 -12.45
CA LEU A 90 4.84 5.94 -12.15
C LEU A 90 5.41 6.57 -13.42
N ILE A 91 5.66 7.86 -13.34
CA ILE A 91 6.39 8.60 -14.38
C ILE A 91 7.64 9.18 -13.72
N PRO A 92 8.83 8.60 -13.97
CA PRO A 92 10.07 9.10 -13.40
C PRO A 92 10.41 10.49 -13.94
N ASP A 93 11.11 11.28 -13.13
CA ASP A 93 11.74 12.51 -13.59
C ASP A 93 12.90 12.16 -14.58
N GLU A 94 13.09 12.97 -15.63
CA GLU A 94 14.03 12.67 -16.74
C GLU A 94 15.46 12.36 -16.26
N ASP A 95 15.93 13.09 -15.24
CA ASP A 95 17.29 12.96 -14.69
C ASP A 95 17.35 12.12 -13.40
N ASN A 96 16.22 11.62 -12.90
CA ASN A 96 16.16 10.88 -11.64
C ASN A 96 15.14 9.74 -11.67
N PRO A 97 15.56 8.49 -11.94
CA PRO A 97 14.64 7.34 -11.97
C PRO A 97 14.05 7.00 -10.58
N GLN A 98 14.61 7.53 -9.50
CA GLN A 98 14.16 7.28 -8.14
C GLN A 98 13.06 8.22 -7.69
N ALA A 99 12.73 9.28 -8.44
CA ALA A 99 11.68 10.23 -8.10
C ALA A 99 10.81 10.53 -9.32
N GLY A 100 9.60 11.01 -9.07
CA GLY A 100 8.71 11.32 -10.18
C GLY A 100 7.29 11.61 -9.77
N VAL A 101 6.41 11.50 -10.75
CA VAL A 101 4.97 11.67 -10.61
C VAL A 101 4.33 10.31 -10.33
N LEU A 102 3.39 10.30 -9.38
CA LEU A 102 2.52 9.17 -9.06
C LEU A 102 1.12 9.47 -9.57
N LEU A 103 0.66 8.76 -10.59
CA LEU A 103 -0.73 8.81 -11.00
C LEU A 103 -1.52 7.76 -10.24
N ARG A 104 -2.75 8.10 -9.85
CA ARG A 104 -3.64 7.21 -9.10
C ARG A 104 -5.06 7.30 -9.64
N GLU A 105 -5.72 6.15 -9.74
CA GLU A 105 -7.11 6.05 -10.21
C GLU A 105 -8.11 6.83 -9.34
N ARG A 106 -7.90 6.85 -8.02
CA ARG A 106 -8.77 7.54 -7.05
C ARG A 106 -7.95 8.18 -5.95
N GLY A 107 -8.30 9.43 -5.63
CA GLY A 107 -7.75 10.15 -4.50
C GLY A 107 -8.24 9.66 -3.14
N TYR A 108 -7.60 10.11 -2.06
CA TYR A 108 -8.01 9.76 -0.68
C TYR A 108 -9.28 10.49 -0.22
N ALA A 109 -9.56 11.69 -0.75
CA ALA A 109 -10.67 12.55 -0.28
C ALA A 109 -11.53 13.14 -1.40
N GLU A 110 -10.98 13.28 -2.60
CA GLU A 110 -11.65 13.98 -3.70
C GLU A 110 -11.80 13.08 -4.92
N ILE A 111 -12.92 13.25 -5.62
CA ILE A 111 -13.26 12.52 -6.85
C ILE A 111 -12.34 12.94 -8.00
N VAL A 112 -11.72 14.12 -7.91
CA VAL A 112 -10.83 14.63 -8.94
C VAL A 112 -9.49 13.87 -8.87
N PRO A 113 -9.04 13.29 -9.99
CA PRO A 113 -7.72 12.68 -10.06
C PRO A 113 -6.65 13.72 -9.76
N VAL A 114 -5.79 13.44 -8.78
CA VAL A 114 -4.64 14.27 -8.44
C VAL A 114 -3.38 13.45 -8.64
N ALA A 115 -2.44 14.02 -9.39
CA ALA A 115 -1.10 13.49 -9.53
C ALA A 115 -0.31 13.77 -8.25
N GLY A 116 0.15 12.71 -7.60
CA GLY A 116 1.07 12.80 -6.48
C GLY A 116 2.53 12.85 -6.93
N ARG A 117 3.42 12.87 -5.95
CA ARG A 117 4.86 12.68 -6.13
C ARG A 117 5.29 11.39 -5.45
N TYR A 118 6.29 10.73 -6.00
CA TYR A 118 6.98 9.65 -5.32
C TYR A 118 8.48 9.90 -5.29
N HIS A 119 9.15 9.31 -4.32
CA HIS A 119 10.60 9.09 -4.40
C HIS A 119 11.03 7.86 -3.59
N ILE A 120 12.17 7.28 -3.95
CA ILE A 120 12.91 6.34 -3.11
C ILE A 120 13.90 7.13 -2.26
N ASP A 121 13.81 6.99 -0.94
CA ASP A 121 14.70 7.67 0.00
C ASP A 121 16.07 6.97 0.13
N GLU A 122 16.97 7.59 0.90
CA GLU A 122 18.34 7.12 1.12
C GLU A 122 18.42 5.74 1.82
N GLN A 123 17.33 5.29 2.44
CA GLN A 123 17.21 3.99 3.12
C GLN A 123 16.34 3.01 2.32
N GLU A 124 16.21 3.22 1.01
CA GLU A 124 15.44 2.39 0.09
C GLU A 124 13.93 2.32 0.41
N GLY A 125 13.40 3.30 1.13
CA GLY A 125 11.97 3.44 1.38
C GLY A 125 11.26 4.17 0.24
N LEU A 126 10.10 3.66 -0.18
CA LEU A 126 9.21 4.36 -1.11
C LEU A 126 8.37 5.37 -0.34
N VAL A 127 8.51 6.65 -0.68
CA VAL A 127 7.71 7.74 -0.14
C VAL A 127 6.72 8.21 -1.20
N LEU A 128 5.44 8.23 -0.86
CA LEU A 128 4.34 8.74 -1.68
C LEU A 128 3.79 10.00 -1.03
N ILE A 129 3.61 11.06 -1.82
CA ILE A 129 3.10 12.35 -1.38
C ILE A 129 1.91 12.70 -2.26
N THR A 130 0.76 12.98 -1.67
CA THR A 130 -0.43 13.44 -2.39
C THR A 130 -0.96 14.70 -1.71
N GLU A 131 -1.09 15.78 -2.48
CA GLU A 131 -1.53 17.08 -1.98
C GLU A 131 -2.81 17.51 -2.70
N TYR A 132 -3.85 17.79 -1.92
CA TYR A 132 -5.07 18.47 -2.32
C TYR A 132 -5.05 19.88 -1.73
N GLU A 133 -5.98 20.73 -2.15
CA GLU A 133 -6.11 22.10 -1.64
C GLU A 133 -6.20 22.15 -0.11
N THR A 134 -6.87 21.17 0.51
CA THR A 134 -7.14 21.16 1.95
C THR A 134 -6.47 20.02 2.71
N MET A 135 -5.82 19.09 2.01
CA MET A 135 -5.32 17.86 2.62
C MET A 135 -4.00 17.41 2.00
N THR A 136 -3.03 17.06 2.85
CA THR A 136 -1.78 16.43 2.43
C THR A 136 -1.70 15.04 3.05
N SER A 137 -1.39 14.04 2.23
CA SER A 137 -1.08 12.69 2.67
C SER A 137 0.35 12.36 2.31
N ILE A 138 1.10 11.86 3.29
CA ILE A 138 2.46 11.33 3.10
C ILE A 138 2.46 9.91 3.60
N GLU A 139 2.90 8.98 2.76
CA GLU A 139 3.05 7.56 3.10
C GLU A 139 4.49 7.14 2.83
N ARG A 140 5.07 6.37 3.74
CA ARG A 140 6.39 5.77 3.56
C ARG A 140 6.30 4.27 3.74
N PHE A 141 6.79 3.53 2.77
CA PHE A 141 6.85 2.07 2.77
C PHE A 141 8.31 1.64 2.76
N TRP A 142 8.66 0.59 3.51
CA TRP A 142 9.99 -0.01 3.43
C TRP A 142 9.94 -1.48 3.85
N PHE A 143 10.95 -2.24 3.45
CA PHE A 143 11.09 -3.65 3.82
C PHE A 143 12.01 -3.75 5.02
N ALA A 144 11.51 -4.28 6.14
CA ALA A 144 12.35 -4.69 7.28
C ALA A 144 13.01 -6.06 7.00
N ASP A 145 12.34 -6.89 6.20
CA ASP A 145 12.82 -8.15 5.60
C ASP A 145 12.08 -8.37 4.27
N ALA A 146 12.46 -9.37 3.46
CA ALA A 146 11.79 -9.77 2.22
C ALA A 146 10.28 -10.09 2.40
N ASP A 147 9.92 -10.58 3.59
CA ASP A 147 8.55 -10.98 3.95
C ASP A 147 7.90 -10.07 5.00
N LEU A 148 8.56 -8.96 5.37
CA LEU A 148 8.02 -7.97 6.31
C LEU A 148 8.16 -6.55 5.74
N ARG A 149 7.03 -6.00 5.28
CA ARG A 149 6.92 -4.61 4.83
C ARG A 149 6.30 -3.77 5.93
N LEU A 150 6.88 -2.62 6.20
CA LEU A 150 6.36 -1.64 7.15
C LEU A 150 5.88 -0.42 6.39
N ARG A 151 4.86 0.22 6.93
CA ARG A 151 4.35 1.48 6.41
C ARG A 151 4.04 2.45 7.53
N THR A 152 4.35 3.72 7.30
CA THR A 152 3.82 4.84 8.07
C THR A 152 3.07 5.78 7.15
N SER A 153 2.07 6.47 7.69
CA SER A 153 1.46 7.58 6.99
C SER A 153 0.99 8.68 7.92
N THR A 154 0.90 9.89 7.37
CA THR A 154 0.28 11.03 8.03
C THR A 154 -0.67 11.72 7.08
N VAL A 155 -1.85 12.09 7.59
CA VAL A 155 -2.80 12.94 6.90
C VAL A 155 -2.90 14.25 7.65
N GLN A 156 -2.60 15.35 6.96
CA GLN A 156 -2.84 16.71 7.41
C GLN A 156 -4.09 17.26 6.74
N ARG A 157 -4.90 18.01 7.48
CA ARG A 157 -6.04 18.78 6.94
C ARG A 157 -5.97 20.21 7.44
N PHE A 158 -6.13 21.18 6.54
CA PHE A 158 -6.06 22.62 6.85
C PHE A 158 -4.80 23.01 7.66
N GLY A 159 -3.66 22.39 7.34
CA GLY A 159 -2.37 22.62 8.01
C GLY A 159 -2.19 21.93 9.37
N GLY A 160 -3.19 21.20 9.87
CA GLY A 160 -3.10 20.43 11.11
C GLY A 160 -3.01 18.92 10.88
N PHE A 161 -2.20 18.20 11.66
CA PHE A 161 -2.18 16.74 11.62
C PHE A 161 -3.50 16.17 12.12
N ASN A 162 -4.15 15.38 11.28
CA ASN A 162 -5.42 14.71 11.59
C ASN A 162 -5.18 13.27 12.05
N THR A 163 -4.39 12.53 11.28
CA THR A 163 -4.17 11.10 11.49
C THR A 163 -2.70 10.74 11.30
N ALA A 164 -2.21 9.82 12.13
CA ALA A 164 -0.94 9.12 11.93
C ALA A 164 -1.19 7.62 12.00
N THR A 165 -0.68 6.86 11.03
CA THR A 165 -0.91 5.42 10.92
C THR A 165 0.41 4.68 10.81
N PHE A 166 0.47 3.51 11.45
CA PHE A 166 1.54 2.53 11.28
C PHE A 166 0.93 1.20 10.85
N CYS A 167 1.56 0.53 9.88
CA CYS A 167 1.21 -0.82 9.46
C CYS A 167 2.44 -1.73 9.49
N ALA A 168 2.24 -2.95 10.00
CA ALA A 168 3.15 -4.07 9.81
C ALA A 168 2.48 -5.10 8.89
N GLU A 169 3.13 -5.40 7.78
CA GLU A 169 2.58 -6.20 6.69
C GLU A 169 3.48 -7.43 6.49
N SER A 170 2.99 -8.60 6.88
CA SER A 170 3.69 -9.88 6.71
C SER A 170 3.22 -10.58 5.45
N ARG A 171 4.15 -11.08 4.64
CA ARG A 171 3.80 -11.83 3.43
C ARG A 171 3.07 -13.12 3.83
N ASN A 172 1.94 -13.39 3.18
CA ASN A 172 1.33 -14.72 3.26
C ASN A 172 2.23 -15.67 2.50
N GLN A 173 3.00 -16.47 3.21
CA GLN A 173 3.56 -17.68 2.64
C GLN A 173 2.36 -18.59 2.42
N SER A 174 1.84 -18.64 1.20
CA SER A 174 1.00 -19.77 0.80
C SER A 174 1.82 -21.00 1.16
N SER A 175 1.36 -21.78 2.13
CA SER A 175 1.80 -23.15 2.27
C SER A 175 1.53 -23.78 0.92
N GLU A 176 2.55 -23.92 0.08
CA GLU A 176 2.54 -24.99 -0.89
C GLU A 176 2.15 -26.21 -0.08
N SER A 177 0.96 -26.74 -0.35
CA SER A 177 0.50 -27.98 0.23
C SER A 177 1.48 -29.03 -0.26
N VAL A 178 2.59 -29.21 0.46
CA VAL A 178 3.35 -30.43 0.43
C VAL A 178 2.31 -31.47 0.83
N SER A 179 1.88 -32.29 -0.12
CA SER A 179 1.07 -33.45 0.16
C SER A 179 1.91 -34.37 1.06
N SER A 180 1.85 -34.14 2.36
CA SER A 180 2.45 -34.99 3.36
C SER A 180 1.51 -36.16 3.58
N ASP A 181 1.64 -37.18 2.74
CA ASP A 181 1.21 -38.52 3.09
C ASP A 181 2.18 -39.04 4.15
N SER A 182 1.86 -38.85 5.43
CA SER A 182 2.51 -39.50 6.57
C SER A 182 1.64 -39.39 7.84
N PRO A 183 1.60 -40.44 8.69
CA PRO A 183 0.49 -40.70 9.59
C PRO A 183 0.52 -39.86 10.89
N GLU A 184 -0.65 -39.74 11.51
CA GLU A 184 -0.98 -38.90 12.68
C GLU A 184 0.10 -38.80 13.76
N PRO A 185 0.35 -37.59 14.31
CA PRO A 185 1.06 -37.45 15.57
C PRO A 185 0.09 -37.60 16.74
N SER A 186 0.54 -38.36 17.73
CA SER A 186 -0.12 -38.57 19.01
C SER A 186 -0.35 -37.26 19.77
N SER A 187 -1.54 -37.17 20.36
CA SER A 187 -1.97 -36.11 21.25
C SER A 187 -1.02 -35.93 22.44
N TYR A 188 -0.43 -34.74 22.58
CA TYR A 188 0.01 -34.22 23.88
C TYR A 188 -0.36 -32.74 24.00
N SER A 189 -1.40 -32.49 24.79
CA SER A 189 -1.56 -31.22 25.50
C SER A 189 -0.57 -31.20 26.67
N ILE A 190 0.14 -30.10 26.89
CA ILE A 190 0.47 -29.56 28.22
C ILE A 190 0.74 -28.05 28.06
N SER A 191 -0.11 -27.30 28.73
CA SER A 191 0.07 -25.90 29.18
C SER A 191 1.45 -25.60 29.76
N GLY A 192 2.02 -24.44 29.44
CA GLY A 192 3.19 -23.92 30.16
C GLY A 192 3.70 -22.56 29.68
N TRP A 193 3.20 -21.51 30.35
CA TRP A 193 3.70 -20.12 30.43
C TRP A 193 3.45 -19.19 29.23
#